data_AF-A0A968JN53-F1
#
_entry.id   AF-A0A968JN53-F1
#
_cell.length_a   1.000
_cell.length_b   1.000
_cell.length_c   1.000
_cell.angle_alpha   90.00
_cell.angle_beta   90.00
_cell.angle_gamma   90.00
#
_symmetry.space_group_name_H-M   'P 1'
#
loop_
_entity.id
_entity.type
_entity.pdbx_description
1 polymer ?
#
loop_
_entity_poly.entity_id
_entity_poly.type
_entity_poly.pdbx_seq_one_letter_code
_entity_poly.pdbx_strand_id
1 'polypeptide(L)'
;MTTLQDTTVDTLHHLLMLNRDSAEAYHQAANGTQHPRIKALLLQCAEQYETFCADLETAIVRCGGTPEPGGRPLAALQRGWRNL
;
A
#
# COMPACT_ATOMS: atom_id res chain seq x y z
N MET A 1 -8.75 18.85 -20.05
CA MET A 1 -7.29 18.98 -19.90
C MET A 1 -6.95 18.63 -18.47
N THR A 2 -6.38 17.45 -18.23
CA THR A 2 -5.86 17.06 -16.91
C THR A 2 -4.61 17.88 -16.63
N THR A 3 -4.51 18.50 -15.46
CA THR A 3 -3.35 19.31 -15.10
C THR A 3 -2.20 18.41 -14.62
N LEU A 4 -0.95 18.91 -14.63
CA LEU A 4 0.19 18.16 -14.06
C LEU A 4 -0.01 17.82 -12.58
N GLN A 5 -0.78 18.66 -11.86
CA GLN A 5 -1.11 18.47 -10.47
C GLN A 5 -2.05 17.27 -10.28
N ASP A 6 -3.08 17.13 -11.14
CA ASP A 6 -3.98 15.97 -11.15
C ASP A 6 -3.19 14.67 -11.38
N THR A 7 -2.29 14.65 -12.39
CA THR A 7 -1.44 13.48 -12.67
C THR A 7 -0.52 13.11 -11.50
N THR A 8 -0.04 14.12 -10.76
CA THR A 8 0.81 13.91 -9.58
C THR A 8 0.01 13.29 -8.45
N VAL A 9 -1.18 13.83 -8.14
CA VAL A 9 -2.08 13.29 -7.12
C VAL A 9 -2.49 11.86 -7.46
N ASP A 10 -2.86 11.58 -8.71
CA ASP A 10 -3.23 10.22 -9.17
C ASP A 10 -2.07 9.23 -8.99
N THR A 11 -0.85 9.67 -9.29
CA THR A 11 0.36 8.85 -9.10
C THR A 11 0.62 8.56 -7.62
N LEU A 12 0.44 9.57 -6.75
CA LEU A 12 0.59 9.39 -5.31
C LEU A 12 -0.47 8.44 -4.73
N HIS A 13 -1.73 8.54 -5.19
CA HIS A 13 -2.79 7.59 -4.82
C HIS A 13 -2.47 6.17 -5.29
N HIS A 14 -1.93 6.01 -6.50
CA HIS A 14 -1.52 4.70 -7.00
C HIS A 14 -0.40 4.08 -6.15
N LEU A 15 0.62 4.85 -5.80
CA LEU A 15 1.69 4.40 -4.91
C LEU A 15 1.18 4.07 -3.51
N LEU A 16 0.26 4.87 -2.96
CA LEU A 16 -0.33 4.63 -1.65
C LEU A 16 -1.06 3.27 -1.62
N MET A 17 -1.83 2.98 -2.65
CA MET A 17 -2.52 1.70 -2.81
C MET A 17 -1.53 0.52 -2.89
N LEU A 18 -0.48 0.62 -3.71
CA LEU A 18 0.54 -0.45 -3.81
C LEU A 18 1.25 -0.71 -2.48
N ASN A 19 1.53 0.34 -1.71
CA ASN A 19 2.18 0.20 -0.41
C ASN A 19 1.24 -0.47 0.61
N ARG A 20 -0.05 -0.10 0.63
CA ARG A 20 -1.07 -0.75 1.46
C ARG A 20 -1.22 -2.24 1.14
N ASP A 21 -1.31 -2.58 -0.15
CA ASP A 21 -1.39 -3.98 -0.61
C ASP A 21 -0.14 -4.78 -0.20
N SER A 22 1.04 -4.15 -0.23
CA SER A 22 2.30 -4.77 0.20
C SER A 22 2.36 -4.99 1.71
N ALA A 23 1.99 -4.00 2.51
CA ALA A 23 1.95 -4.13 3.97
C ALA A 23 1.03 -5.29 4.41
N GLU A 24 -0.16 -5.37 3.81
CA GLU A 24 -1.10 -6.47 4.05
C GLU A 24 -0.53 -7.82 3.62
N ALA A 25 0.16 -7.89 2.47
CA ALA A 25 0.81 -9.13 2.03
C ALA A 25 1.91 -9.60 3.00
N TYR A 26 2.68 -8.66 3.56
CA TYR A 26 3.69 -8.97 4.58
C TYR A 26 3.05 -9.45 5.90
N HIS A 27 1.95 -8.83 6.34
CA HIS A 27 1.18 -9.31 7.50
C HIS A 27 0.65 -10.74 7.28
N GLN A 28 0.07 -11.01 6.11
CA GLN A 28 -0.41 -12.35 5.76
C GLN A 28 0.73 -13.37 5.72
N ALA A 29 1.88 -13.02 5.13
CA ALA A 29 3.05 -13.90 5.11
C ALA A 29 3.60 -14.15 6.52
N ALA A 30 3.63 -13.13 7.39
CA ALA A 30 4.06 -13.24 8.77
C ALA A 30 3.16 -14.17 9.59
N ASN A 31 1.86 -14.19 9.30
CA ASN A 31 0.89 -15.11 9.91
C ASN A 31 1.04 -16.54 9.38
N GLY A 32 1.48 -16.72 8.14
CA GLY A 32 1.69 -18.03 7.52
C GLY A 32 2.99 -18.74 7.91
N THR A 33 3.96 -18.05 8.51
CA THR A 33 5.27 -18.61 8.88
C THR A 33 5.34 -19.01 10.36
N GLN A 34 5.96 -20.15 10.64
CA GLN A 34 6.27 -20.61 12.00
C GLN A 34 7.68 -20.21 12.46
N HIS A 35 8.54 -19.76 11.54
CA HIS A 35 9.94 -19.44 11.88
C HIS A 35 10.02 -18.03 12.50
N PRO A 36 10.42 -17.88 13.77
CA PRO A 36 10.28 -16.62 14.51
C PRO A 36 11.08 -15.47 13.90
N ARG A 37 12.29 -15.74 13.38
CA ARG A 37 13.10 -14.70 12.71
C ARG A 37 12.51 -14.23 11.39
N ILE A 38 11.86 -15.13 10.64
CA ILE A 38 11.23 -14.78 9.36
C ILE A 38 9.97 -13.98 9.65
N LYS A 39 9.19 -14.38 10.66
CA LYS A 39 8.03 -13.61 11.14
C LYS A 39 8.43 -12.18 11.52
N ALA A 40 9.48 -12.02 12.32
CA ALA A 40 9.96 -10.70 12.73
C ALA A 40 10.37 -9.83 11.54
N LEU A 41 11.10 -10.40 10.57
CA LEU A 41 11.50 -9.68 9.35
C LEU A 41 10.29 -9.22 8.52
N LEU A 42 9.29 -10.10 8.34
CA LEU A 42 8.09 -9.77 7.58
C LEU A 42 7.26 -8.67 8.26
N LEU A 43 7.14 -8.70 9.60
CA LEU A 43 6.48 -7.64 10.35
C LEU A 43 7.24 -6.30 10.23
N GLN A 44 8.57 -6.33 10.29
CA GLN A 44 9.38 -5.12 10.07
C GLN A 44 9.17 -4.54 8.67
N CYS A 45 9.04 -5.40 7.64
CA CYS A 45 8.68 -4.94 6.30
C CYS A 45 7.28 -4.31 6.27
N ALA A 46 6.29 -4.92 6.93
CA ALA A 46 4.94 -4.34 7.00
C ALA A 46 4.95 -2.93 7.63
N GLU A 47 5.63 -2.76 8.78
CA GLU A 47 5.78 -1.46 9.46
C GLU A 47 6.46 -0.40 8.58
N GLN A 48 7.47 -0.79 7.80
CA GLN A 48 8.13 0.12 6.87
C GLN A 48 7.18 0.61 5.77
N TYR A 49 6.37 -0.28 5.20
CA TYR A 49 5.39 0.09 4.17
C TYR A 49 4.22 0.91 4.74
N GLU A 50 3.81 0.67 5.98
CA GLU A 50 2.86 1.53 6.70
C GLU A 50 3.42 2.95 6.90
N THR A 51 4.72 3.07 7.20
CA THR A 51 5.40 4.38 7.28
C THR A 51 5.38 5.10 5.93
N PHE A 52 5.67 4.39 4.82
CA PHE A 52 5.58 4.97 3.48
C PHE A 52 4.16 5.41 3.12
N CYS A 53 3.12 4.70 3.59
CA CYS A 53 1.74 5.12 3.40
C CYS A 53 1.47 6.48 4.08
N ALA A 54 1.93 6.67 5.32
CA ALA A 54 1.77 7.94 6.03
C ALA A 54 2.48 9.12 5.30
N ASP A 55 3.67 8.87 4.76
CA ASP A 55 4.41 9.85 3.96
C ASP A 55 3.66 10.22 2.66
N LEU A 56 3.10 9.22 1.98
CA LEU A 56 2.32 9.42 0.76
C LEU A 56 1.00 10.17 1.02
N GLU A 57 0.30 9.87 2.11
CA GLU A 57 -0.90 10.61 2.53
C GLU A 57 -0.57 12.08 2.80
N THR A 58 0.56 12.34 3.47
CA THR A 58 1.07 13.70 3.68
C THR A 58 1.36 14.38 2.33
N ALA A 59 1.98 13.69 1.38
CA ALA A 59 2.28 14.23 0.06
C ALA A 59 0.99 14.56 -0.74
N ILE A 60 -0.02 13.69 -0.69
CA ILE A 60 -1.33 13.90 -1.35
C ILE A 60 -1.96 15.20 -0.87
N VAL A 61 -2.01 15.42 0.46
CA VAL A 61 -2.55 16.65 1.05
C VAL A 61 -1.76 17.88 0.59
N ARG A 62 -0.43 17.81 0.59
CA ARG A 62 0.42 18.92 0.12
C ARG A 62 0.23 19.25 -1.36
N CYS A 63 -0.13 18.26 -2.17
CA CYS A 63 -0.46 18.43 -3.58
C CYS A 63 -1.92 18.84 -3.84
N GLY A 64 -2.71 19.11 -2.80
CA GLY A 64 -4.11 19.54 -2.92
C GLY A 64 -5.11 18.40 -3.17
N GLY A 65 -4.66 17.14 -3.05
CA GLY A 65 -5.54 15.98 -3.07
C GLY A 65 -6.08 15.63 -1.69
N THR A 66 -7.07 14.75 -1.65
CA THR A 66 -7.61 14.18 -0.40
C THR A 66 -7.19 12.71 -0.28
N PRO A 67 -6.63 12.26 0.85
CA PRO A 67 -6.39 10.85 1.08
C PRO A 67 -7.73 10.08 1.03
N GLU A 68 -7.86 9.07 0.17
CA GLU A 68 -9.04 8.21 0.22
C GLU A 68 -8.99 7.33 1.49
N PRO A 69 -10.02 7.38 2.35
CA PRO A 69 -10.10 6.53 3.53
C PRO A 69 -10.33 5.09 3.07
N GLY A 70 -9.31 4.25 3.23
CA GLY A 70 -9.35 2.85 2.85
C GLY A 70 -9.24 2.67 1.33
N GLY A 71 -8.08 2.19 0.88
CA GLY A 71 -7.86 1.91 -0.53
C GLY A 71 -8.93 0.97 -1.06
N ARG A 72 -9.51 1.28 -2.23
CA ARG A 72 -10.16 0.23 -3.03
C ARG A 72 -9.07 -0.79 -3.31
N PRO A 73 -9.21 -2.05 -2.85
CA PRO A 73 -8.15 -3.02 -3.01
C PRO A 73 -7.99 -3.29 -4.52
N LEU A 74 -6.86 -2.89 -5.09
CA LEU A 74 -6.37 -3.50 -6.32
C LEU A 74 -6.02 -4.99 -6.08
N ALA A 75 -5.99 -5.42 -4.82
CA ALA A 75 -6.07 -6.81 -4.41
C ALA A 75 -7.31 -7.56 -4.96
N ALA A 76 -8.38 -6.89 -5.43
CA ALA A 76 -9.46 -7.57 -6.16
C ALA A 76 -8.98 -8.16 -7.50
N LEU A 77 -8.00 -7.51 -8.16
CA LEU A 77 -7.44 -7.99 -9.42
C LEU A 77 -6.41 -9.09 -9.20
N GLN A 78 -5.56 -8.99 -8.17
CA GLN A 78 -4.54 -10.00 -7.87
C GLN A 78 -5.10 -11.33 -7.29
N ARG A 79 -6.29 -11.31 -6.67
CA ARG A 79 -6.98 -12.55 -6.23
C ARG A 79 -7.64 -13.33 -7.38
N GLY A 80 -7.71 -12.76 -8.59
CA GLY A 80 -8.25 -13.43 -9.77
C GLY A 80 -7.34 -14.54 -10.32
N TRP A 81 -6.01 -14.44 -10.16
CA TRP A 81 -5.07 -15.43 -10.70
C TRP A 81 -4.58 -16.46 -9.67
N ARG A 82 -4.89 -16.29 -8.39
CA ARG A 82 -4.54 -17.26 -7.33
C ARG A 82 -5.56 -18.40 -7.19
N ASN A 83 -6.67 -18.33 -7.94
CA ASN A 83 -7.78 -19.29 -7.97
C ASN A 83 -7.94 -20.02 -9.32
N LEU A 84 -6.89 -20.04 -10.14
CA LEU A 84 -6.75 -20.93 -11.31
C LEU A 84 -5.60 -21.90 -11.05
#